data_AF-A0A8K0G8Y4-F1
#
_entry.id   AF-A0A8K0G8Y4-F1
#
_cell.length_a   1.000
_cell.length_b   1.000
_cell.length_c   1.000
_cell.angle_alpha   90.00
_cell.angle_beta   90.00
_cell.angle_gamma   90.00
#
_symmetry.space_group_name_H-M   'P 1'
#
loop_
_entity.id
_entity.type
_entity.pdbx_description
1 polymer ?
#
loop_
_entity_poly.entity_id
_entity_poly.type
_entity_poly.pdbx_seq_one_letter_code
_entity_poly.pdbx_strand_id
1 'polypeptide(L)'
;TFMVRGIRKRWKQPILYNFTSGPAKSTNNSAAIKHLVRETRENKLRMGQEMDSSEFNFEINSQKIFPLYYVPHLIKCMRNSLLKNNLIFYTNGIKRTAKWDHLYTAYKMDPYFGSLRSMPKLTDAHVNPEKIAKIKVSCCTQAMSRTSAIAINFMAHSETTVNIDGQILKLEKKAIDTALLFEFLDNLFDSLNSFGQSPKILRRPVREQSEHFNV
;
A
#
# COMPACT_ATOMS: atom_id res chain seq x y z
N THR A 1 -16.17 -14.49 12.18
CA THR A 1 -17.07 -14.81 11.06
C THR A 1 -16.27 -14.94 9.77
N PHE A 2 -16.48 -16.02 9.02
CA PHE A 2 -16.00 -16.18 7.65
C PHE A 2 -17.16 -15.95 6.69
N MET A 3 -16.93 -15.17 5.64
CA MET A 3 -17.97 -14.77 4.68
C MET A 3 -17.56 -15.15 3.28
N VAL A 4 -18.52 -15.58 2.48
CA VAL A 4 -18.38 -15.69 1.03
C VAL A 4 -18.93 -14.42 0.40
N ARG A 5 -18.24 -13.92 -0.62
CA ARG A 5 -18.66 -12.77 -1.42
C ARG A 5 -18.61 -13.14 -2.89
N GLY A 6 -19.67 -12.81 -3.61
CA GLY A 6 -19.68 -12.95 -5.06
C GLY A 6 -18.66 -12.01 -5.72
N ILE A 7 -17.83 -12.57 -6.60
CA ILE A 7 -16.85 -11.80 -7.39
C ILE A 7 -17.55 -11.10 -8.56
N ARG A 8 -18.39 -11.82 -9.32
CA ARG A 8 -19.12 -11.28 -10.49
C ARG A 8 -20.45 -10.60 -10.10
N LYS A 9 -21.20 -11.22 -9.19
CA LYS A 9 -22.50 -10.70 -8.70
C LYS A 9 -22.34 -10.11 -7.30
N ARG A 10 -23.03 -9.02 -7.02
CA ARG A 10 -22.94 -8.33 -5.72
C ARG A 10 -23.81 -9.02 -4.66
N TRP A 11 -23.23 -9.97 -3.95
CA TRP A 11 -23.85 -10.62 -2.78
C TRP A 11 -22.78 -11.02 -1.75
N LYS A 12 -23.20 -11.22 -0.50
CA LYS A 12 -22.35 -11.68 0.61
C LYS A 12 -23.17 -12.54 1.56
N GLN A 13 -22.57 -13.60 2.10
CA GLN A 13 -23.21 -14.49 3.06
C GLN A 13 -22.20 -14.96 4.12
N PRO A 14 -22.52 -14.90 5.42
CA PRO A 14 -21.73 -15.57 6.45
C PRO A 14 -21.91 -17.08 6.32
N ILE A 15 -20.82 -17.84 6.25
CA ILE A 15 -20.86 -19.32 6.15
C ILE A 15 -20.26 -20.01 7.37
N LEU A 16 -19.47 -19.29 8.18
CA LEU A 16 -18.94 -19.81 9.42
C LEU A 16 -18.94 -18.72 10.49
N TYR A 17 -19.45 -19.09 11.66
CA TYR A 17 -19.45 -18.25 12.84
C TYR A 17 -18.91 -19.08 14.02
N ASN A 18 -17.80 -18.63 14.61
CA ASN A 18 -17.21 -19.29 15.76
C ASN A 18 -17.43 -18.40 16.98
N PHE A 19 -17.96 -18.98 18.06
CA PHE A 19 -18.03 -18.32 19.37
C PHE A 19 -16.64 -18.36 19.99
N THR A 20 -15.88 -17.28 19.82
CA THR A 20 -14.54 -17.11 20.41
C THR A 20 -14.57 -15.90 21.34
N SER A 21 -13.79 -15.95 22.43
CA SER A 21 -13.67 -14.84 23.40
C SER A 21 -13.05 -13.56 22.81
N GLY A 22 -12.58 -13.61 21.55
CA GLY A 22 -12.12 -12.47 20.78
C GLY A 22 -12.03 -12.80 19.28
N PRO A 23 -11.61 -11.86 18.42
CA PRO A 23 -11.46 -12.11 16.99
C PRO A 23 -10.50 -13.28 16.71
N ALA A 24 -10.81 -14.11 15.73
CA ALA A 24 -9.89 -15.16 15.27
C ALA A 24 -8.53 -14.55 14.93
N LYS A 25 -7.46 -15.06 15.55
CA LYS A 25 -6.11 -14.53 15.36
C LYS A 25 -5.67 -14.74 13.91
N SER A 26 -5.13 -13.70 13.28
CA SER A 26 -4.61 -13.76 11.90
C SER A 26 -3.54 -14.83 11.70
N THR A 27 -2.80 -15.16 12.76
CA THR A 27 -1.79 -16.23 12.80
C THR A 27 -2.37 -17.59 12.44
N ASN A 28 -3.58 -17.90 12.91
CA ASN A 28 -4.21 -19.21 12.68
C ASN A 28 -4.60 -19.36 11.20
N ASN A 29 -5.20 -18.33 10.62
CA ASN A 29 -5.54 -18.31 9.19
C ASN A 29 -4.27 -18.43 8.33
N SER A 30 -3.21 -17.72 8.70
CA SER A 30 -1.94 -17.79 7.97
C SER A 30 -1.29 -19.18 8.05
N ALA A 31 -1.37 -19.84 9.21
CA ALA A 31 -0.85 -21.19 9.39
C ALA A 31 -1.66 -22.20 8.60
N ALA A 32 -3.00 -22.09 8.62
CA ALA A 32 -3.88 -22.96 7.84
C ALA A 32 -3.65 -22.80 6.33
N ILE A 33 -3.53 -21.57 5.82
CA ILE A 33 -3.22 -21.33 4.40
C ILE A 33 -1.86 -21.93 4.04
N LYS A 34 -0.82 -21.71 4.85
CA LYS A 34 0.51 -22.29 4.62
C LYS A 34 0.47 -23.82 4.62
N HIS A 35 -0.31 -24.42 5.50
CA HIS A 35 -0.52 -25.85 5.56
C HIS A 35 -1.14 -26.37 4.26
N LEU A 36 -2.25 -25.78 3.82
CA LEU A 36 -2.97 -26.17 2.59
C LEU A 36 -2.10 -26.01 1.34
N VAL A 37 -1.31 -24.92 1.27
CA VAL A 37 -0.34 -24.71 0.19
C VAL A 37 0.69 -25.84 0.21
N ARG A 38 1.31 -26.13 1.37
CA ARG A 38 2.31 -27.20 1.49
C ARG A 38 1.73 -28.57 1.10
N GLU A 39 0.56 -28.92 1.60
CA GLU A 39 -0.12 -30.19 1.30
C GLU A 39 -0.41 -30.35 -0.20
N THR A 40 -0.89 -29.27 -0.85
CA THR A 40 -1.10 -29.26 -2.31
C THR A 40 0.21 -29.53 -3.06
N ARG A 41 1.30 -28.90 -2.62
CA ARG A 41 2.64 -29.08 -3.23
C ARG A 41 3.13 -30.51 -3.09
N GLU A 42 3.00 -31.11 -1.91
CA GLU A 42 3.41 -32.49 -1.64
C GLU A 42 2.61 -33.50 -2.48
N ASN A 43 1.29 -33.28 -2.62
CA ASN A 43 0.44 -34.15 -3.43
C ASN A 43 0.80 -34.09 -4.92
N LYS A 44 1.08 -32.90 -5.47
CA LYS A 44 1.51 -32.75 -6.87
C LYS A 44 2.85 -33.43 -7.15
N LEU A 45 3.80 -33.29 -6.22
CA LEU A 45 5.09 -33.98 -6.29
C LEU A 45 4.92 -35.50 -6.33
N ARG A 46 4.05 -36.07 -5.48
CA ARG A 46 3.75 -37.51 -5.49
C ARG A 46 3.12 -38.00 -6.79
N MET A 47 2.36 -37.14 -7.45
CA MET A 47 1.72 -37.43 -8.74
C MET A 47 2.64 -37.18 -9.95
N GLY A 48 3.90 -36.77 -9.73
CA GLY A 48 4.85 -36.47 -10.81
C GLY A 48 4.48 -35.24 -11.64
N GLN A 49 3.66 -34.33 -11.09
CA GLN A 49 3.27 -33.10 -11.78
C GLN A 49 4.33 -32.03 -11.59
N GLU A 50 4.70 -31.34 -12.69
CA GLU A 50 5.50 -30.13 -12.61
C GLU A 50 4.76 -29.06 -11.82
N MET A 51 5.52 -28.37 -10.97
CA MET A 51 4.97 -27.32 -10.13
C MET A 51 5.79 -26.07 -10.28
N ASP A 52 5.13 -25.00 -10.67
CA ASP A 52 5.73 -23.68 -10.57
C ASP A 52 5.86 -23.32 -9.09
N SER A 53 7.10 -23.35 -8.60
CA SER A 53 7.44 -22.99 -7.22
C SER A 53 7.04 -21.55 -6.85
N SER A 54 6.83 -20.69 -7.85
CA SER A 54 6.41 -19.29 -7.70
C SER A 54 4.91 -19.15 -7.40
N GLU A 55 4.10 -20.17 -7.71
CA GLU A 55 2.66 -20.12 -7.44
C GLU A 55 2.36 -20.30 -5.94
N PHE A 56 1.68 -19.29 -5.36
CA PHE A 56 1.13 -19.34 -4.00
C PHE A 56 -0.38 -19.64 -4.06
N ASN A 57 -0.75 -20.88 -4.38
CA ASN A 57 -2.12 -21.38 -4.35
C ASN A 57 -2.22 -22.74 -3.65
N PHE A 58 -3.45 -23.12 -3.31
CA PHE A 58 -3.79 -24.47 -2.83
C PHE A 58 -5.02 -24.99 -3.56
N GLU A 59 -5.21 -26.30 -3.57
CA GLU A 59 -6.32 -26.95 -4.29
C GLU A 59 -7.31 -27.61 -3.32
N ILE A 60 -8.60 -27.39 -3.56
CA ILE A 60 -9.70 -28.10 -2.88
C ILE A 60 -10.65 -28.61 -3.97
N ASN A 61 -10.95 -29.91 -3.97
CA ASN A 61 -11.82 -30.55 -4.98
C ASN A 61 -11.40 -30.22 -6.43
N SER A 62 -10.09 -30.30 -6.71
CA SER A 62 -9.49 -29.97 -8.01
C SER A 62 -9.68 -28.51 -8.47
N GLN A 63 -10.06 -27.61 -7.56
CA GLN A 63 -10.16 -26.18 -7.84
C GLN A 63 -9.02 -25.42 -7.18
N LYS A 64 -8.31 -24.62 -7.98
CA LYS A 64 -7.23 -23.74 -7.50
C LYS A 64 -7.82 -22.56 -6.72
N ILE A 65 -7.29 -22.32 -5.53
CA ILE A 65 -7.65 -21.22 -4.65
C ILE A 65 -6.42 -20.33 -4.43
N PHE A 66 -6.56 -19.05 -4.77
CA PHE A 66 -5.53 -18.04 -4.64
C PHE A 66 -5.76 -17.19 -3.39
N PRO A 67 -4.93 -17.32 -2.34
CA PRO A 67 -4.98 -16.44 -1.19
C PRO A 67 -4.52 -15.03 -1.58
N LEU A 68 -5.37 -14.04 -1.33
CA LEU A 68 -5.04 -12.64 -1.55
C LEU A 68 -4.84 -11.90 -0.23
N TYR A 69 -3.84 -11.04 -0.19
CA TYR A 69 -3.63 -10.15 0.95
C TYR A 69 -4.65 -9.01 0.95
N TYR A 70 -4.98 -8.53 2.15
CA TYR A 70 -5.82 -7.36 2.29
C TYR A 70 -5.00 -6.07 2.05
N VAL A 71 -5.15 -5.51 0.85
CA VAL A 71 -4.35 -4.40 0.32
C VAL A 71 -4.32 -3.17 1.24
N PRO A 72 -5.45 -2.68 1.81
CA PRO A 72 -5.39 -1.52 2.70
C PRO A 72 -4.56 -1.76 3.97
N HIS A 73 -4.45 -3.02 4.44
CA HIS A 73 -3.56 -3.36 5.55
C HIS A 73 -2.09 -3.39 5.14
N LEU A 74 -1.76 -3.78 3.91
CA LEU A 74 -0.38 -3.74 3.41
C LEU A 74 0.18 -2.32 3.38
N ILE A 75 -0.58 -1.36 2.80
CA ILE A 75 -0.16 0.06 2.77
C ILE A 75 0.01 0.62 4.19
N LYS A 76 -0.91 0.28 5.10
CA LYS A 76 -0.78 0.64 6.53
C LYS A 76 0.50 0.07 7.15
N CYS A 77 0.85 -1.18 6.87
CA CYS A 77 2.07 -1.80 7.35
C CYS A 77 3.32 -1.10 6.78
N MET A 78 3.32 -0.79 5.49
CA MET A 78 4.39 -0.02 4.84
C MET A 78 4.61 1.33 5.53
N ARG A 79 3.54 2.09 5.77
CA ARG A 79 3.62 3.36 6.50
C ARG A 79 4.13 3.21 7.93
N ASN A 80 3.64 2.22 8.67
CA ASN A 80 4.10 1.96 10.03
C ASN A 80 5.58 1.58 10.07
N SER A 81 6.08 0.90 9.04
CA SER A 81 7.51 0.61 8.87
C SER A 81 8.28 1.90 8.57
N LEU A 82 7.80 2.70 7.62
CA LEU A 82 8.44 3.95 7.18
C LEU A 82 8.50 5.02 8.29
N LEU A 83 7.53 5.02 9.21
CA LEU A 83 7.54 5.86 10.41
C LEU A 83 8.67 5.51 11.40
N LYS A 84 9.14 4.26 11.38
CA LYS A 84 10.17 3.76 12.30
C LYS A 84 11.56 3.69 11.65
N ASN A 85 11.59 3.35 10.37
CA ASN A 85 12.79 3.03 9.63
C ASN A 85 12.76 3.68 8.24
N ASN A 86 13.94 3.93 7.68
CA ASN A 86 14.06 4.31 6.27
C ASN A 86 13.85 3.07 5.38
N LEU A 87 13.21 3.26 4.23
CA LEU A 87 13.01 2.18 3.26
C LEU A 87 14.05 2.30 2.14
N ILE A 88 14.89 1.28 2.00
CA ILE A 88 15.78 1.14 0.85
C ILE A 88 15.08 0.27 -0.20
N PHE A 89 15.04 0.74 -1.43
CA PHE A 89 14.42 0.01 -2.54
C PHE A 89 15.19 0.25 -3.84
N TYR A 90 14.90 -0.57 -4.85
CA TYR A 90 15.55 -0.49 -6.15
C TYR A 90 14.50 -0.22 -7.22
N THR A 91 14.83 0.69 -8.14
CA THR A 91 14.01 0.95 -9.33
C THR A 91 14.96 1.06 -10.52
N ASN A 92 14.78 0.21 -11.53
CA ASN A 92 15.66 0.14 -12.70
C ASN A 92 17.15 -0.03 -12.32
N GLY A 93 17.42 -0.89 -11.32
CA GLY A 93 18.79 -1.12 -10.81
C GLY A 93 19.35 -0.01 -9.90
N ILE A 94 18.67 1.13 -9.77
CA ILE A 94 19.15 2.26 -8.96
C ILE A 94 18.67 2.08 -7.52
N LYS A 95 19.62 2.11 -6.57
CA LYS A 95 19.34 2.11 -5.13
C LYS A 95 18.77 3.45 -4.70
N ARG A 96 17.62 3.43 -4.05
CA ARG A 96 16.86 4.60 -3.57
C ARG A 96 16.56 4.49 -2.09
N THR A 97 16.38 5.63 -1.42
CA THR A 97 16.04 5.66 0.02
C THR A 97 14.85 6.58 0.29
N ALA A 98 13.75 6.01 0.74
CA ALA A 98 12.60 6.76 1.20
C ALA A 98 12.59 6.96 2.72
N LYS A 99 12.16 8.15 3.16
CA LYS A 99 12.06 8.51 4.57
C LYS A 99 10.72 9.17 4.83
N TRP A 100 10.11 8.88 5.99
CA TRP A 100 8.90 9.61 6.41
C TRP A 100 9.17 11.09 6.66
N ASP A 101 10.38 11.41 7.12
CA ASP A 101 10.81 12.77 7.40
C ASP A 101 10.73 13.71 6.19
N HIS A 102 10.93 13.19 4.97
CA HIS A 102 10.75 13.98 3.75
C HIS A 102 9.31 14.48 3.59
N LEU A 103 8.31 13.63 3.90
CA LEU A 103 6.90 14.03 3.87
C LEU A 103 6.59 15.01 5.00
N TYR A 104 7.13 14.77 6.20
CA TYR A 104 6.93 15.65 7.35
C TYR A 104 7.48 17.06 7.09
N THR A 105 8.71 17.14 6.58
CA THR A 105 9.37 18.38 6.18
C THR A 105 8.58 19.10 5.08
N ALA A 106 8.23 18.41 3.99
CA ALA A 106 7.41 18.99 2.92
C ALA A 106 6.05 19.52 3.43
N TYR A 107 5.40 18.78 4.34
CA TYR A 107 4.14 19.21 4.96
C TYR A 107 4.31 20.47 5.83
N LYS A 108 5.44 20.61 6.54
CA LYS A 108 5.74 21.80 7.35
C LYS A 108 6.08 23.01 6.50
N MET A 109 6.71 22.81 5.35
CA MET A 109 7.04 23.89 4.41
C MET A 109 5.82 24.39 3.63
N ASP A 110 4.88 23.49 3.32
CA ASP A 110 3.71 23.74 2.46
C ASP A 110 2.92 25.04 2.77
N PRO A 111 2.62 25.40 4.04
CA PRO A 111 1.91 26.65 4.35
C PRO A 111 2.70 27.94 4.08
N TYR A 112 4.03 27.86 3.94
CA TYR A 112 4.90 29.02 3.76
C TYR A 112 5.05 29.44 2.29
N PHE A 113 4.56 28.64 1.35
CA PHE A 113 4.57 28.99 -0.08
C PHE A 113 3.41 29.87 -0.52
N GLY A 114 2.43 30.09 0.36
CA GLY A 114 1.28 30.94 0.11
C GLY A 114 0.01 30.39 0.74
N SER A 115 -1.11 31.06 0.46
CA SER A 115 -2.43 30.68 0.98
C SER A 115 -2.95 29.37 0.39
N LEU A 116 -2.50 29.01 -0.82
CA LEU A 116 -2.91 27.78 -1.51
C LEU A 116 -1.90 26.66 -1.23
N ARG A 117 -2.34 25.70 -0.42
CA ARG A 117 -1.55 24.54 -0.03
C ARG A 117 -1.46 23.51 -1.16
N SER A 118 -0.28 22.94 -1.38
CA SER A 118 -0.04 21.80 -2.28
C SER A 118 -0.66 20.50 -1.72
N MET A 119 -0.73 20.38 -0.39
CA MET A 119 -1.26 19.20 0.30
C MET A 119 -2.45 19.55 1.22
N PRO A 120 -3.58 20.07 0.69
CA PRO A 120 -4.67 20.62 1.49
C PRO A 120 -5.45 19.58 2.31
N LYS A 121 -5.37 18.30 1.94
CA LYS A 121 -6.01 17.19 2.67
C LYS A 121 -5.19 16.75 3.90
N LEU A 122 -3.90 17.08 3.94
CA LEU A 122 -3.04 16.63 5.02
C LEU A 122 -3.22 17.54 6.23
N THR A 123 -3.27 16.88 7.38
CA THR A 123 -3.31 17.49 8.71
C THR A 123 -2.28 16.79 9.57
N ASP A 124 -2.03 17.29 10.77
CA ASP A 124 -1.10 16.67 11.70
C ASP A 124 -1.39 15.18 11.96
N ALA A 125 -2.67 14.79 11.98
CA ALA A 125 -3.08 13.39 12.14
C ALA A 125 -2.66 12.46 10.98
N HIS A 126 -2.22 13.04 9.85
CA HIS A 126 -1.70 12.31 8.70
C HIS A 126 -0.19 12.11 8.77
N VAL A 127 0.54 13.08 9.33
CA VAL A 127 1.98 13.21 9.11
C VAL A 127 2.80 13.20 10.40
N ASN A 128 2.30 13.80 11.48
CA ASN A 128 3.02 13.86 12.75
C ASN A 128 2.95 12.47 13.44
N PRO A 129 4.09 11.77 13.65
CA PRO A 129 4.13 10.46 14.30
C PRO A 129 3.40 10.37 15.65
N GLU A 130 3.37 11.45 16.42
CA GLU A 130 2.71 11.53 17.74
C GLU A 130 1.19 11.62 17.62
N LYS A 131 0.68 12.22 16.54
CA LYS A 131 -0.75 12.47 16.31
C LYS A 131 -1.39 11.47 15.35
N ILE A 132 -0.59 10.60 14.71
CA ILE A 132 -1.09 9.61 13.76
C ILE A 132 -1.85 8.48 14.48
N ALA A 133 -3.13 8.35 14.16
CA ALA A 133 -3.92 7.18 14.50
C ALA A 133 -3.48 5.97 13.65
N LYS A 134 -2.57 5.13 14.19
CA LYS A 134 -1.90 4.04 13.44
C LYS A 134 -2.84 3.04 12.74
N ILE A 135 -4.09 2.93 13.18
CA ILE A 135 -5.09 2.01 12.62
C ILE A 135 -5.82 2.63 11.41
N LYS A 136 -5.90 3.97 11.32
CA LYS A 136 -6.71 4.68 10.33
C LYS A 136 -6.07 4.63 8.94
N VAL A 137 -6.59 3.76 8.09
CA VAL A 137 -6.04 3.53 6.74
C VAL A 137 -6.26 4.73 5.82
N SER A 138 -7.37 5.47 5.96
CA SER A 138 -7.63 6.64 5.10
C SER A 138 -6.55 7.71 5.23
N CYS A 139 -6.09 8.00 6.45
CA CYS A 139 -4.99 8.94 6.67
C CYS A 139 -3.69 8.43 6.05
N CYS A 140 -3.44 7.13 6.13
CA CYS A 140 -2.28 6.50 5.51
C CYS A 140 -2.28 6.65 3.98
N THR A 141 -3.41 6.35 3.33
CA THR A 141 -3.54 6.44 1.87
C THR A 141 -3.51 7.88 1.37
N GLN A 142 -3.99 8.84 2.17
CA GLN A 142 -3.91 10.27 1.81
C GLN A 142 -2.48 10.83 1.96
N ALA A 143 -1.76 10.43 3.01
CA ALA A 143 -0.37 10.82 3.24
C ALA A 143 0.59 10.30 2.15
N MET A 144 0.36 9.07 1.68
CA MET A 144 1.17 8.41 0.65
C MET A 144 0.48 8.46 -0.72
N SER A 145 -0.15 9.59 -1.03
CA SER A 145 -0.91 9.78 -2.28
C SER A 145 -0.07 10.43 -3.37
N ARG A 146 -0.56 10.39 -4.61
CA ARG A 146 0.05 11.10 -5.73
C ARG A 146 0.21 12.60 -5.50
N THR A 147 -0.73 13.26 -4.81
CA THR A 147 -0.61 14.69 -4.48
C THR A 147 0.59 14.95 -3.57
N SER A 148 0.79 14.11 -2.56
CA SER A 148 1.95 14.21 -1.67
C SER A 148 3.25 13.91 -2.40
N ALA A 149 3.25 12.93 -3.31
CA ALA A 149 4.39 12.63 -4.17
C ALA A 149 4.79 13.85 -5.03
N ILE A 150 3.82 14.49 -5.72
CA ILE A 150 4.06 15.66 -6.56
C ILE A 150 4.65 16.82 -5.74
N ALA A 151 4.06 17.11 -4.56
CA ALA A 151 4.54 18.19 -3.69
C ALA A 151 5.99 17.96 -3.23
N ILE A 152 6.29 16.76 -2.74
CA ILE A 152 7.66 16.38 -2.35
C ILE A 152 8.61 16.49 -3.55
N ASN A 153 8.21 15.98 -4.70
CA ASN A 153 9.03 15.98 -5.90
C ASN A 153 9.37 17.40 -6.35
N PHE A 154 8.39 18.29 -6.38
CA PHE A 154 8.57 19.69 -6.76
C PHE A 154 9.49 20.42 -5.79
N MET A 155 9.19 20.36 -4.48
CA MET A 155 9.99 21.03 -3.45
C MET A 155 11.45 20.53 -3.43
N ALA A 156 11.67 19.24 -3.67
CA ALA A 156 13.00 18.64 -3.69
C ALA A 156 13.79 18.99 -4.95
N HIS A 157 13.14 19.06 -6.12
CA HIS A 157 13.77 19.45 -7.39
C HIS A 157 14.14 20.94 -7.39
N SER A 158 13.25 21.78 -6.87
CA SER A 158 13.47 23.23 -6.78
C SER A 158 14.37 23.63 -5.61
N GLU A 159 14.86 22.66 -4.83
CA GLU A 159 15.70 22.87 -3.63
C GLU A 159 15.15 23.95 -2.70
N THR A 160 13.83 23.98 -2.57
CA THR A 160 13.14 25.09 -1.94
C THR A 160 13.51 25.23 -0.47
N THR A 161 13.59 26.47 0.00
CA THR A 161 13.85 26.80 1.41
C THR A 161 12.76 27.71 1.93
N VAL A 162 12.41 27.55 3.20
CA VAL A 162 11.47 28.43 3.91
C VAL A 162 12.07 28.80 5.26
N ASN A 163 11.83 30.03 5.70
CA ASN A 163 12.21 30.47 7.04
C ASN A 163 11.01 30.30 7.97
N ILE A 164 11.16 29.46 8.99
CA ILE A 164 10.17 29.19 10.02
C ILE A 164 10.77 29.65 11.35
N ASP A 165 10.26 30.73 11.92
CA ASP A 165 10.69 31.25 13.23
C ASP A 165 12.22 31.42 13.37
N GLY A 166 12.90 31.83 12.29
CA GLY A 166 14.35 32.01 12.26
C GLY A 166 15.15 30.77 11.85
N GLN A 167 14.50 29.61 11.69
CA GLN A 167 15.10 28.38 11.20
C GLN A 167 14.84 28.19 9.70
N ILE A 168 15.91 28.03 8.92
CA ILE A 168 15.80 27.69 7.50
C ILE A 168 15.53 26.19 7.38
N LEU A 169 14.34 25.85 6.88
CA LEU A 169 13.97 24.49 6.55
C LEU A 169 14.17 24.28 5.04
N LYS A 170 14.91 23.22 4.67
CA LYS A 170 15.19 22.83 3.29
C LYS A 170 14.80 21.36 3.09
N LEU A 171 14.13 21.06 1.99
CA LEU A 171 13.90 19.67 1.58
C LEU A 171 15.10 19.16 0.77
N GLU A 172 15.71 18.06 1.19
CA GLU A 172 16.86 17.49 0.48
C GLU A 172 16.47 16.93 -0.90
N LYS A 173 17.36 17.05 -1.89
CA LYS A 173 17.12 16.50 -3.24
C LYS A 173 16.87 14.99 -3.24
N LYS A 174 17.39 14.26 -2.25
CA LYS A 174 17.11 12.82 -2.06
C LYS A 174 15.63 12.53 -1.76
N ALA A 175 14.83 13.53 -1.36
CA ALA A 175 13.40 13.36 -1.16
C ALA A 175 12.64 12.95 -2.43
N ILE A 176 13.23 13.15 -3.62
CA ILE A 176 12.74 12.62 -4.90
C ILE A 176 12.50 11.10 -4.81
N ASP A 177 13.37 10.36 -4.12
CA ASP A 177 13.18 8.91 -3.93
C ASP A 177 11.89 8.59 -3.16
N THR A 178 11.50 9.44 -2.20
CA THR A 178 10.23 9.25 -1.46
C THR A 178 9.03 9.57 -2.32
N ALA A 179 9.13 10.60 -3.17
CA ALA A 179 8.08 10.92 -4.13
C ALA A 179 7.83 9.75 -5.09
N LEU A 180 8.89 9.16 -5.66
CA LEU A 180 8.79 7.99 -6.54
C LEU A 180 8.13 6.79 -5.85
N LEU A 181 8.52 6.52 -4.59
CA LEU A 181 7.89 5.46 -3.80
C LEU A 181 6.38 5.74 -3.59
N PHE A 182 6.00 6.97 -3.26
CA PHE A 182 4.60 7.33 -3.00
C PHE A 182 3.75 7.27 -4.26
N GLU A 183 4.28 7.68 -5.41
CA GLU A 183 3.61 7.52 -6.70
C GLU A 183 3.39 6.03 -7.01
N PHE A 184 4.41 5.20 -6.85
CA PHE A 184 4.28 3.75 -7.01
C PHE A 184 3.20 3.15 -6.09
N LEU A 185 3.18 3.55 -4.82
CA LEU A 185 2.23 3.01 -3.85
C LEU A 185 0.79 3.51 -4.08
N ASP A 186 0.60 4.75 -4.54
CA ASP A 186 -0.72 5.27 -4.94
C ASP A 186 -1.26 4.49 -6.14
N ASN A 187 -0.41 4.30 -7.16
CA ASN A 187 -0.73 3.51 -8.36
C ASN A 187 -1.08 2.05 -8.01
N LEU A 188 -0.24 1.39 -7.19
CA LEU A 188 -0.48 0.02 -6.73
C LEU A 188 -1.78 -0.10 -5.93
N PHE A 189 -2.04 0.85 -5.02
CA PHE A 189 -3.26 0.85 -4.22
C PHE A 189 -4.50 1.03 -5.10
N ASP A 190 -4.44 1.92 -6.08
CA ASP A 190 -5.54 2.16 -7.01
C ASP A 190 -5.82 0.95 -7.89
N SER A 191 -4.80 0.29 -8.43
CA SER A 191 -4.89 -0.98 -9.18
C SER A 191 -5.64 -2.06 -8.41
N LEU A 192 -5.34 -2.19 -7.12
CA LEU A 192 -5.85 -3.26 -6.28
C LEU A 192 -7.13 -2.90 -5.51
N ASN A 193 -7.58 -1.64 -5.60
CA ASN A 193 -8.78 -1.13 -4.93
C ASN A 193 -9.70 -0.38 -5.92
N SER A 194 -9.72 -0.85 -7.17
CA SER A 194 -10.54 -0.29 -8.24
C SER A 194 -12.01 -0.62 -8.07
N PHE A 195 -12.88 0.35 -8.42
CA PHE A 195 -14.33 0.15 -8.43
C PHE A 195 -14.95 0.98 -9.55
N GLY A 196 -15.57 0.31 -10.53
CA GLY A 196 -16.31 0.97 -11.60
C GLY A 196 -15.44 1.89 -12.47
N GLN A 197 -16.02 3.00 -12.91
CA GLN A 197 -15.32 4.02 -13.69
C GLN A 197 -14.61 5.01 -12.77
N SER A 198 -13.34 5.28 -13.06
CA SER A 198 -12.50 6.23 -12.34
C SER A 198 -11.70 7.09 -13.33
N PRO A 199 -11.47 8.39 -13.03
CA PRO A 199 -10.56 9.22 -13.82
C PRO A 199 -9.12 8.72 -13.73
N LYS A 200 -8.73 8.11 -12.60
CA LYS A 200 -7.44 7.42 -12.48
C LYS A 200 -7.48 6.10 -13.25
N ILE A 201 -6.61 5.97 -14.25
CA ILE A 201 -6.55 4.83 -15.19
C ILE A 201 -6.36 3.51 -14.44
N LEU A 202 -5.41 3.47 -13.49
CA LEU A 202 -5.12 2.30 -12.69
C LEU A 202 -6.21 1.98 -11.66
N ARG A 203 -7.13 2.90 -11.36
CA ARG A 203 -8.25 2.62 -10.45
C ARG A 203 -9.48 2.04 -11.18
N ARG A 204 -9.26 1.34 -12.30
CA ARG A 204 -10.30 0.70 -13.12
C ARG A 204 -10.16 -0.83 -13.05
N PRO A 205 -11.22 -1.60 -13.29
CA PRO A 205 -11.11 -3.05 -13.38
C PRO A 205 -10.09 -3.48 -14.44
N VAL A 206 -9.26 -4.49 -14.10
CA VAL A 206 -8.30 -5.08 -15.04
C VAL A 206 -9.06 -5.73 -16.21
N ARG A 207 -8.55 -5.51 -17.42
CA ARG A 207 -9.04 -6.04 -18.70
C ARG A 207 -7.80 -6.42 -19.52
N GLU A 208 -7.95 -7.25 -20.56
CA GLU A 208 -6.82 -7.73 -21.38
C GLU A 208 -5.94 -6.61 -21.94
N GLN A 209 -6.54 -5.46 -22.28
CA GLN A 209 -5.83 -4.29 -22.83
C GLN A 209 -5.60 -3.19 -21.79
N SER A 210 -5.54 -3.55 -20.50
CA SER A 210 -5.45 -2.56 -19.45
C SER A 210 -4.03 -2.07 -19.25
N GLU A 211 -3.86 -0.77 -19.04
CA GLU A 211 -2.57 -0.13 -18.71
C GLU A 211 -1.89 -0.72 -17.47
N HIS A 212 -2.59 -1.54 -16.68
CA HIS A 212 -2.02 -2.27 -15.55
C HIS A 212 -0.84 -3.17 -15.96
N PHE A 213 -0.76 -3.59 -17.22
CA PHE A 213 0.35 -4.41 -17.73
C PHE A 213 1.58 -3.59 -18.15
N ASN A 214 1.48 -2.25 -18.15
CA ASN A 214 2.52 -1.34 -18.60
C ASN A 214 3.22 -0.57 -17.45
N VAL A 215 2.88 -0.87 -16.19
CA VAL A 215 3.34 -0.14 -14.98
C VAL A 215 4.53 -0.83 -14.31
#